data_AF-E6LI96-F1
#
_entry.id   AF-E6LI96-F1
#
_cell.length_a   1.000
_cell.length_b   1.000
_cell.length_c   1.000
_cell.angle_alpha   90.00
_cell.angle_beta   90.00
_cell.angle_gamma   90.00
#
_symmetry.space_group_name_H-M   'P 1'
#
loop_
_entity.id
_entity.type
_entity.pdbx_description
1 polymer ?
#
loop_
_entity_poly.entity_id
_entity_poly.type
_entity_poly.pdbx_seq_one_letter_code
_entity_poly.pdbx_strand_id
1 'polypeptide(L)' 'MKTEHRTVKYLNNLIEQDHRPMKRRNKFYQSLRTASATIKGMKTIRGIYKKSRKEGTLFGFSVCTEIKVL' A
#
# COMPACT_ATOMS: atom_id res chain seq x y z
N MET A 1 -16.89 -8.24 -16.69
CA MET A 1 -17.06 -7.02 -15.86
C MET A 1 -17.00 -5.82 -16.79
N LYS A 2 -18.08 -5.03 -16.93
CA LYS A 2 -18.01 -3.75 -17.65
C LYS A 2 -17.39 -2.72 -16.72
N THR A 3 -16.18 -2.30 -17.02
CA THR A 3 -15.49 -1.23 -16.27
C THR A 3 -15.93 0.10 -16.85
N GLU A 4 -16.76 0.86 -16.12
CA GLU A 4 -17.15 2.21 -16.53
C GLU A 4 -15.99 3.19 -16.27
N HIS A 5 -15.53 3.86 -17.32
CA HIS A 5 -14.52 4.91 -17.19
C HIS A 5 -15.20 6.21 -16.73
N ARG A 6 -15.05 6.55 -15.44
CA ARG A 6 -15.55 7.80 -14.87
C ARG A 6 -14.45 8.86 -14.85
N THR A 7 -14.64 9.98 -15.54
CA THR A 7 -13.75 11.15 -15.55
C THR A 7 -14.01 12.06 -14.35
N VAL A 8 -13.95 11.50 -13.14
CA VAL A 8 -14.06 12.28 -11.90
C VAL A 8 -12.64 12.53 -11.37
N LYS A 9 -12.12 13.75 -11.62
CA LYS A 9 -10.75 14.17 -11.27
C LYS A 9 -10.40 13.86 -9.80
N TYR A 10 -11.33 14.10 -8.88
CA TYR A 10 -11.13 13.83 -7.46
C TYR A 10 -10.92 12.35 -7.15
N LEU A 11 -11.74 11.45 -7.72
CA LEU A 11 -11.61 10.00 -7.51
C LEU A 11 -10.32 9.46 -8.12
N ASN A 12 -9.92 9.99 -9.28
CA ASN A 12 -8.66 9.63 -9.92
C ASN A 12 -7.47 10.04 -9.05
N ASN A 13 -7.51 11.25 -8.45
CA ASN A 13 -6.48 11.72 -7.54
C ASN A 13 -6.35 10.83 -6.29
N LEU A 14 -7.46 10.34 -5.73
CA LEU A 14 -7.44 9.44 -4.58
C LEU A 14 -6.77 8.09 -4.92
N ILE A 15 -7.10 7.52 -6.09
CA ILE A 15 -6.48 6.26 -6.56
C ILE A 15 -4.99 6.47 -6.81
N GLU A 16 -4.63 7.57 -7.46
CA GLU A 16 -3.23 7.91 -7.72
C GLU A 16 -2.45 8.09 -6.42
N GLN A 17 -3.00 8.83 -5.44
CA GLN A 17 -2.39 9.02 -4.13
C GLN A 17 -2.19 7.71 -3.37
N ASP A 18 -3.18 6.81 -3.41
CA ASP A 18 -3.10 5.50 -2.75
C ASP A 18 -1.96 4.64 -3.31
N HIS A 19 -1.78 4.69 -4.63
CA HIS A 19 -0.80 3.87 -5.34
C HIS A 19 0.59 4.52 -5.48
N ARG A 20 0.72 5.83 -5.31
CA ARG A 20 1.97 6.58 -5.47
C ARG A 20 3.14 6.03 -4.65
N PRO A 21 2.99 5.64 -3.36
CA PRO A 21 4.07 5.09 -2.57
C PRO A 21 4.57 3.74 -3.10
N MET A 22 3.65 2.89 -3.58
CA MET A 22 3.96 1.59 -4.17
C MET A 22 4.69 1.77 -5.51
N LYS A 23 4.21 2.68 -6.35
CA LYS A 23 4.87 3.02 -7.62
C LYS A 23 6.27 3.61 -7.41
N ARG A 24 6.48 4.43 -6.37
CA ARG A 24 7.80 5.00 -6.03
C ARG A 24 8.81 3.97 -5.52
N ARG A 25 8.37 2.93 -4.82
CA ARG A 25 9.23 1.83 -4.33
C ARG A 25 9.59 0.81 -5.41
N ASN A 26 8.93 0.85 -6.56
CA ASN A 26 9.20 -0.06 -7.67
C ASN A 26 10.44 0.41 -8.44
N LYS A 27 11.61 -0.12 -8.06
CA LYS A 27 12.83 -0.05 -8.87
C LYS A 27 13.27 -1.50 -9.10
N PHE A 28 12.76 -2.11 -10.17
CA PHE A 28 13.15 -3.43 -10.69
C PHE A 28 12.76 -4.64 -9.82
N TYR A 29 11.53 -5.14 -9.99
CA TYR A 29 11.21 -6.51 -9.58
C TYR A 29 11.82 -7.52 -10.55
N GLN A 30 12.49 -8.54 -10.03
CA GLN A 30 13.13 -9.59 -10.84
C GLN A 30 12.14 -10.44 -11.65
N SER A 31 10.91 -10.62 -11.16
CA SER A 31 9.84 -11.35 -11.86
C SER A 31 8.45 -10.86 -11.43
N LEU A 32 7.42 -11.17 -12.22
CA LEU A 32 6.02 -10.89 -11.86
C LEU A 32 5.60 -11.60 -10.56
N ARG A 33 6.12 -12.81 -10.31
CA ARG A 33 5.85 -13.58 -9.09
C ARG A 33 6.39 -12.85 -7.87
N THR A 34 7.63 -12.39 -7.93
CA THR A 34 8.28 -11.62 -6.86
C THR A 34 7.59 -10.27 -6.65
N ALA A 35 7.23 -9.58 -7.73
CA ALA A 35 6.46 -8.34 -7.68
C ALA A 35 5.12 -8.54 -6.98
N SER A 36 4.37 -9.58 -7.37
CA SER A 36 3.05 -9.91 -6.80
C SER A 36 3.13 -10.17 -5.30
N ALA A 37 4.08 -11.02 -4.86
CA ALA A 37 4.30 -11.30 -3.44
C ALA A 37 4.65 -10.03 -2.65
N THR A 38 5.52 -9.18 -3.22
CA THR A 38 5.98 -7.93 -2.60
C THR A 38 4.86 -6.90 -2.46
N ILE A 39 4.06 -6.71 -3.51
CA ILE A 39 2.88 -5.83 -3.51
C ILE A 39 1.85 -6.33 -2.49
N LYS A 40 1.61 -7.64 -2.44
CA LYS A 40 0.69 -8.26 -1.48
C LYS A 40 1.16 -8.02 -0.04
N GLY A 41 2.42 -8.26 0.26
CA GLY A 41 3.01 -7.99 1.58
C GLY A 41 2.86 -6.52 2.01
N MET A 42 3.18 -5.58 1.11
CA MET A 42 3.02 -4.15 1.39
C MET A 42 1.55 -3.76 1.65
N LYS A 43 0.60 -4.32 0.90
CA LYS A 43 -0.84 -4.10 1.13
C LYS A 43 -1.29 -4.65 2.49
N THR A 44 -0.83 -5.85 2.86
CA THR A 44 -1.15 -6.47 4.16
C THR A 44 -0.63 -5.62 5.32
N ILE A 45 0.64 -5.21 5.27
CA ILE A 45 1.26 -4.34 6.29
C ILE A 45 0.48 -3.03 6.43
N ARG A 46 0.13 -2.39 5.31
CA ARG A 46 -0.65 -1.15 5.31
C ARG A 46 -2.06 -1.36 5.85
N GLY A 47 -2.68 -2.49 5.59
CA GLY A 47 -3.99 -2.87 6.12
C GLY A 47 -3.97 -3.00 7.65
N ILE A 48 -2.97 -3.71 8.18
CA ILE A 48 -2.75 -3.87 9.63
C ILE A 48 -2.54 -2.49 10.27
N TYR A 49 -1.62 -1.67 9.74
CA TYR A 49 -1.38 -0.32 10.26
C TYR A 49 -2.65 0.53 10.31
N LYS A 50 -3.46 0.53 9.24
CA LYS A 50 -4.73 1.28 9.21
C LYS A 50 -5.74 0.75 10.22
N LYS A 51 -5.81 -0.58 10.42
CA LYS A 51 -6.71 -1.21 11.38
C LYS A 51 -6.33 -0.85 12.81
N SER A 52 -5.06 -1.01 13.17
CA SER A 52 -4.55 -0.68 14.51
C SER A 52 -4.65 0.81 14.85
N ARG A 53 -4.51 1.70 13.86
CA ARG A 53 -4.76 3.15 14.04
C ARG A 53 -6.22 3.48 14.33
N LYS A 54 -7.17 2.74 13.76
CA LYS A 54 -8.61 2.93 14.04
C LYS A 54 -9.00 2.41 15.42
N GLU A 55 -8.37 1.31 15.84
CA GLU A 55 -8.64 0.65 17.13
C GLU A 55 -7.97 1.38 18.31
N GLY A 56 -7.05 2.32 18.07
CA GLY A 56 -6.37 3.09 19.12
C GLY A 56 -5.38 2.27 19.96
N THR A 57 -5.27 0.98 19.69
CA THR A 57 -4.48 -0.01 20.44
C THR A 57 -2.97 0.14 20.27
N LEU A 58 -2.54 0.91 19.27
CA LEU A 58 -1.17 0.86 18.78
C LEU A 58 -0.63 2.24 18.42
N PHE A 59 -0.61 3.14 19.41
CA PHE A 59 0.00 4.46 19.28
C PHE A 59 1.53 4.32 19.29
N GLY A 60 2.17 4.47 18.14
CA GLY A 60 3.64 4.43 18.00
C GLY A 60 4.20 3.29 17.14
N PHE A 61 3.38 2.30 16.76
CA PHE A 61 3.84 1.21 15.89
C PHE A 61 3.99 1.66 14.45
N SER A 62 5.19 1.44 13.93
CA SER A 62 5.49 1.56 12.52
C SER A 62 6.21 0.28 12.09
N VAL A 63 5.55 -0.51 11.25
CA VAL A 63 6.15 -1.74 10.69
C VAL A 63 7.48 -1.44 9.99
N CYS A 64 7.62 -0.26 9.39
CA CYS A 64 8.87 0.15 8.74
C CYS A 64 10.00 0.48 9.71
N THR A 65 9.71 0.84 10.97
CA THR A 65 10.74 1.06 12.00
C THR A 65 11.06 -0.25 12.70
N GLU A 66 10.06 -1.08 12.98
CA GLU A 66 10.29 -2.38 13.65
C GLU A 66 11.04 -3.38 12.78
N ILE A 67 10.73 -3.46 11.47
CA ILE A 67 11.49 -4.33 10.55
C ILE A 67 12.94 -3.85 10.37
N LYS A 68 13.23 -2.55 10.59
CA LYS A 68 14.60 -2.01 10.50
C LYS A 68 15.43 -2.23 11.78
N VAL A 69 14.77 -2.57 12.89
CA VAL A 69 15.44 -2.85 14.18
C VAL A 69 15.88 -4.33 14.25
N LEU A 70 15.30 -5.19 13.40
CA LEU A 70 15.78 -6.54 13.11
C LEU A 70 16.92 -6.50 12.08
#